data_AF-A0A6A6MY01-F1
#
_entry.id   AF-A0A6A6MY01-F1
#
_cell.length_a   1.000
_cell.length_b   1.000
_cell.length_c   1.000
_cell.angle_alpha   90.00
_cell.angle_beta   90.00
_cell.angle_gamma   90.00
#
_symmetry.space_group_name_H-M   'P 1'
#
loop_
_entity.id
_entity.type
_entity.pdbx_description
1 polymer ?
#
loop_
_entity_poly.entity_id
_entity_poly.type
_entity_poly.pdbx_seq_one_letter_code
_entity_poly.pdbx_strand_id
1 'polypeptide(L)'
;MATNIVSELLTSFNYANWSVCMKNYLLANYLWDIVEVTTEAPNPEEAEAEFKAWRKKNAAALYAIQISCKSNILSQIKEISSARVCWDTLAKRFEFKLQEAGLPPVKEELRLQEAVNQGLMMNEG
;
A
#
# COMPACT_ATOMS: atom_id res chain seq x y z
N MET A 1 -16.98 0.44 22.44
CA MET A 1 -17.17 -0.52 21.33
C MET A 1 -16.12 -0.19 20.28
N ALA A 2 -15.20 -1.11 19.97
CA ALA A 2 -14.21 -0.87 18.92
C ALA A 2 -14.92 -1.00 17.57
N THR A 3 -15.24 0.13 16.93
CA THR A 3 -15.66 0.17 15.53
C THR A 3 -14.48 -0.29 14.69
N ASN A 4 -14.46 -1.56 14.34
CA ASN A 4 -13.45 -2.09 13.44
C ASN A 4 -13.74 -1.50 12.06
N ILE A 5 -12.92 -0.53 11.65
CA ILE A 5 -13.04 0.19 10.38
C ILE A 5 -12.96 -0.76 9.17
N VAL A 6 -12.35 -1.95 9.37
CA VAL A 6 -12.16 -2.97 8.33
C VAL A 6 -12.43 -4.35 8.95
N SER A 7 -13.10 -5.24 8.22
CA SER A 7 -13.34 -6.63 8.66
C SER A 7 -12.04 -7.43 8.88
N GLU A 8 -10.95 -7.05 8.21
CA GLU A 8 -9.63 -7.66 8.32
C GLU A 8 -8.52 -6.61 8.36
N LEU A 9 -7.52 -6.82 9.23
CA LEU A 9 -6.30 -6.01 9.22
C LEU A 9 -5.45 -6.31 7.98
N LEU A 10 -4.75 -5.30 7.47
CA LEU A 10 -3.83 -5.45 6.36
C LEU A 10 -2.73 -6.46 6.70
N THR A 11 -2.52 -7.39 5.76
CA THR A 11 -1.45 -8.38 5.72
C THR A 11 -0.76 -8.32 4.36
N SER A 12 0.29 -9.12 4.16
CA SER A 12 0.97 -9.21 2.87
C SER A 12 0.15 -9.86 1.76
N PHE A 13 -0.98 -10.50 2.08
CA PHE A 13 -1.72 -11.35 1.14
C PHE A 13 -3.12 -10.82 0.80
N ASN A 14 -3.65 -9.86 1.57
CA ASN A 14 -5.02 -9.36 1.40
C ASN A 14 -5.09 -7.90 0.94
N TYR A 15 -3.99 -7.34 0.41
CA TYR A 15 -3.94 -5.94 -0.01
C TYR A 15 -5.07 -5.56 -0.99
N ALA A 16 -5.37 -6.41 -1.98
CA ALA A 16 -6.42 -6.13 -2.97
C ALA A 16 -7.81 -5.94 -2.34
N ASN A 17 -8.18 -6.78 -1.36
CA ASN A 17 -9.46 -6.64 -0.65
C ASN A 17 -9.42 -5.49 0.36
N TRP A 18 -8.31 -5.36 1.09
CA TRP A 18 -8.12 -4.31 2.08
C TRP A 18 -8.18 -2.92 1.44
N SER A 19 -7.57 -2.72 0.27
CA SER A 19 -7.51 -1.41 -0.41
C SER A 19 -8.89 -0.97 -0.85
N VAL A 20 -9.73 -1.87 -1.38
CA VAL A 20 -11.12 -1.57 -1.73
C VAL A 20 -11.93 -1.15 -0.49
N CYS A 21 -11.84 -1.91 0.60
CA CYS A 21 -12.55 -1.59 1.84
C CYS A 21 -12.08 -0.25 2.44
N MET A 22 -10.76 -0.04 2.50
CA MET A 22 -10.19 1.20 3.04
C MET A 22 -10.54 2.41 2.18
N LYS A 23 -10.47 2.30 0.84
CA LYS A 23 -10.91 3.36 -0.07
C LYS A 23 -12.36 3.73 0.17
N ASN A 24 -13.26 2.74 0.28
CA ASN A 24 -14.67 2.98 0.55
C ASN A 24 -14.90 3.65 1.92
N TYR A 25 -14.16 3.25 2.95
CA TYR A 25 -14.22 3.91 4.24
C TYR A 25 -13.79 5.38 4.14
N LEU A 26 -12.69 5.67 3.45
CA LEU A 26 -12.19 7.04 3.28
C LEU A 26 -13.17 7.89 2.46
N LEU A 27 -13.79 7.33 1.42
CA LEU A 27 -14.84 8.01 0.65
C LEU A 27 -16.06 8.34 1.51
N ALA A 28 -16.56 7.38 2.30
CA ALA A 28 -17.70 7.58 3.19
C ALA A 28 -17.46 8.67 4.26
N ASN A 29 -16.20 8.94 4.60
CA ASN A 29 -15.79 9.95 5.57
C ASN A 29 -15.25 11.23 4.93
N TYR A 30 -15.33 11.40 3.60
CA TYR A 30 -14.81 12.56 2.86
C TYR A 30 -13.29 12.78 3.06
N LEU A 31 -12.56 11.69 3.18
CA LEU A 31 -11.11 11.65 3.41
C LEU A 31 -10.31 11.22 2.17
N TRP A 32 -10.96 10.57 1.19
CA TRP A 32 -10.26 10.01 0.02
C TRP A 32 -9.52 11.06 -0.82
N ASP A 33 -10.04 12.28 -0.89
CA ASP A 33 -9.41 13.38 -1.63
C ASP A 33 -7.97 13.64 -1.19
N ILE A 34 -7.65 13.42 0.10
CA ILE A 34 -6.29 13.57 0.62
C ILE A 34 -5.32 12.55 0.00
N VAL A 35 -5.83 11.35 -0.31
CA VAL A 35 -5.03 10.24 -0.84
C VAL A 35 -4.94 10.33 -2.36
N GLU A 36 -6.06 10.58 -3.04
CA GLU A 36 -6.17 10.58 -4.51
C GLU A 36 -5.65 11.87 -5.13
N VAL A 37 -6.07 13.03 -4.60
CA VAL A 37 -5.77 14.31 -5.20
C VAL A 37 -4.34 14.71 -4.80
N THR A 38 -3.59 15.29 -5.73
CA THR A 38 -2.42 16.14 -5.42
C THR A 38 -2.87 17.43 -4.75
N THR A 39 -3.77 17.35 -3.76
CA THR A 39 -3.99 18.42 -2.78
C THR A 39 -2.75 18.45 -1.92
N GLU A 40 -1.73 19.11 -2.47
CA GLU A 40 -0.61 19.62 -1.69
C GLU A 40 -1.17 20.40 -0.50
N ALA A 41 -0.44 20.39 0.60
CA ALA A 41 -0.84 21.15 1.78
C ALA A 41 -0.98 22.63 1.37
N PRO A 42 -2.12 23.28 1.64
CA PRO A 42 -2.27 24.71 1.39
C PRO A 42 -1.19 25.51 2.11
N ASN A 43 -0.76 26.64 1.55
CA ASN A 43 0.17 27.54 2.25
C ASN A 43 -0.52 28.08 3.53
N PRO A 44 0.00 27.79 4.73
CA PRO A 44 -0.60 28.28 5.98
C PRO A 44 -0.62 29.82 6.06
N GLU A 45 0.32 30.51 5.42
CA GLU A 45 0.40 31.98 5.44
C GLU A 45 -0.70 32.63 4.59
N GLU A 46 -1.16 31.95 3.54
CA GLU A 46 -2.17 32.45 2.61
C GLU A 46 -3.58 31.98 2.98
N ALA A 47 -3.70 30.77 3.53
CA ALA A 47 -4.99 30.11 3.75
C ALA A 47 -5.00 29.23 5.03
N GLU A 48 -4.71 29.82 6.20
CA GLU A 48 -4.64 29.11 7.49
C GLU A 48 -5.88 28.23 7.79
N ALA A 49 -7.09 28.71 7.48
CA ALA A 49 -8.31 27.93 7.70
C ALA A 49 -8.37 26.66 6.84
N GLU A 50 -7.93 26.74 5.58
CA GLU A 50 -7.88 25.62 4.65
C GLU A 50 -6.76 24.66 5.03
N PHE A 51 -5.58 25.18 5.38
CA PHE A 51 -4.47 24.37 5.89
C PHE A 51 -4.87 23.56 7.12
N LYS A 52 -5.57 24.18 8.08
CA LYS A 52 -6.07 23.50 9.29
C LYS A 52 -7.08 22.42 8.95
N ALA A 53 -8.00 22.68 8.01
CA ALA A 53 -8.97 21.70 7.53
C ALA A 53 -8.29 20.51 6.83
N TRP A 54 -7.33 20.79 5.94
CA TRP A 54 -6.51 19.80 5.26
C TRP A 54 -5.73 18.94 6.25
N ARG A 55 -5.06 19.56 7.23
CA ARG A 55 -4.28 18.86 8.25
C ARG A 55 -5.14 17.91 9.07
N LYS A 56 -6.37 18.29 9.41
CA LYS A 56 -7.32 17.44 10.11
C LYS A 56 -7.74 16.23 9.26
N LYS A 57 -8.05 16.44 7.97
CA LYS A 57 -8.40 15.36 7.05
C LYS A 57 -7.21 14.40 6.84
N ASN A 58 -6.00 14.93 6.66
CA ASN A 58 -4.79 14.12 6.55
C ASN A 58 -4.54 13.27 7.80
N ALA A 59 -4.62 13.86 8.99
CA ALA A 59 -4.46 13.11 10.24
C ALA A 59 -5.52 12.00 10.38
N ALA A 60 -6.79 12.29 10.05
CA ALA A 60 -7.86 11.30 10.13
C ALA A 60 -7.68 10.14 9.13
N ALA A 61 -7.31 10.45 7.88
CA ALA A 61 -7.03 9.44 6.85
C ALA A 61 -5.84 8.55 7.24
N LEU A 62 -4.74 9.18 7.68
CA LEU A 62 -3.54 8.47 8.12
C LEU A 62 -3.84 7.54 9.29
N TYR A 63 -4.59 8.04 10.29
CA TYR A 63 -4.99 7.24 11.44
C TYR A 63 -5.81 6.01 11.04
N ALA A 64 -6.80 6.18 10.16
CA ALA A 64 -7.62 5.06 9.67
C ALA A 64 -6.78 3.98 8.98
N ILE A 65 -5.83 4.39 8.11
CA ILE A 65 -4.90 3.47 7.46
C ILE A 65 -4.05 2.73 8.51
N GLN A 66 -3.43 3.47 9.44
CA GLN A 66 -2.52 2.91 10.45
C GLN A 66 -3.20 1.89 11.37
N ILE A 67 -4.40 2.20 11.89
CA ILE A 67 -5.08 1.28 12.82
C ILE A 67 -5.64 0.04 12.13
N SER A 68 -5.80 0.09 10.80
CA SER A 68 -6.19 -1.07 10.00
C SER A 68 -5.01 -1.97 9.61
N CYS A 69 -3.79 -1.66 10.04
CA CYS A 69 -2.61 -2.46 9.72
C CYS A 69 -2.27 -3.43 10.86
N LYS A 70 -1.76 -4.63 10.53
CA LYS A 70 -1.08 -5.46 11.54
C LYS A 70 0.17 -4.75 12.09
N SER A 71 0.53 -5.06 13.33
CA SER A 71 1.64 -4.43 14.07
C SER A 71 2.97 -4.40 13.30
N ASN A 72 3.31 -5.49 12.60
CA ASN A 72 4.52 -5.55 11.79
C ASN A 72 4.50 -4.58 10.60
N ILE A 73 3.34 -4.34 9.98
CA ILE A 73 3.19 -3.36 8.89
C ILE A 73 3.18 -1.95 9.48
N LEU A 74 2.41 -1.71 10.55
CA LEU A 74 2.35 -0.42 11.24
C LEU A 74 3.75 0.07 11.64
N SER A 75 4.58 -0.82 12.19
CA SER A 75 5.95 -0.50 12.61
C SER A 75 6.83 0.06 11.49
N GLN A 76 6.47 -0.19 10.23
CA GLN A 76 7.22 0.23 9.05
C GLN A 76 6.68 1.52 8.43
N ILE A 77 5.43 1.90 8.73
CA ILE A 77 4.78 3.12 8.24
C ILE A 77 4.60 4.18 9.34
N LYS A 78 5.00 3.90 10.59
CA LYS A 78 4.75 4.76 11.76
C LYS A 78 5.37 6.17 11.66
N GLU A 79 6.45 6.32 10.91
CA GLU A 79 7.15 7.61 10.73
C GLU A 79 6.56 8.43 9.57
N ILE A 80 5.60 7.87 8.80
CA ILE A 80 4.98 8.57 7.68
C ILE A 80 3.88 9.50 8.20
N SER A 81 4.00 10.79 7.90
CA SER A 81 3.05 11.84 8.33
C SER A 81 2.00 12.22 7.28
N SER A 82 2.15 11.76 6.05
CA SER A 82 1.19 11.98 4.96
C SER A 82 0.38 10.71 4.71
N ALA A 83 -0.95 10.82 4.75
CA ALA A 83 -1.85 9.71 4.44
C ALA A 83 -1.63 9.17 3.02
N ARG A 84 -1.38 10.06 2.06
CA ARG A 84 -1.05 9.70 0.68
C ARG A 84 0.26 8.92 0.58
N VAL A 85 1.34 9.45 1.14
CA VAL A 85 2.64 8.77 1.12
C VAL A 85 2.55 7.40 1.80
N CYS A 86 1.75 7.30 2.86
CA CYS A 86 1.47 6.04 3.55
C CYS A 86 0.75 5.05 2.62
N TRP A 87 -0.34 5.49 1.97
CA TRP A 87 -1.09 4.69 1.00
C TRP A 87 -0.19 4.19 -0.14
N ASP A 88 0.55 5.09 -0.79
CA ASP A 88 1.43 4.78 -1.92
C ASP A 88 2.56 3.80 -1.52
N THR A 89 3.09 3.95 -0.30
CA THR A 89 4.10 3.03 0.25
C THR A 89 3.53 1.61 0.41
N LEU A 90 2.29 1.49 0.89
CA LEU A 90 1.61 0.20 1.03
C LEU A 90 1.27 -0.41 -0.34
N ALA A 91 0.74 0.39 -1.27
CA ALA A 91 0.42 -0.02 -2.64
C ALA A 91 1.65 -0.59 -3.33
N LYS A 92 2.72 0.21 -3.41
CA LYS A 92 4.01 -0.21 -3.94
C LYS A 92 4.43 -1.55 -3.34
N ARG A 93 4.42 -1.66 -2.02
CA ARG A 93 4.96 -2.86 -1.37
C ARG A 93 4.15 -4.13 -1.65
N PHE A 94 2.83 -4.05 -1.63
CA PHE A 94 1.98 -5.25 -1.63
C PHE A 94 1.37 -5.56 -2.99
N GLU A 95 1.26 -4.59 -3.90
CA GLU A 95 0.93 -4.84 -5.30
C GLU A 95 2.10 -5.51 -6.03
N PHE A 96 3.35 -5.08 -5.78
CA PHE A 96 4.54 -5.76 -6.35
C PHE A 96 4.68 -7.21 -5.87
N LYS A 97 4.32 -7.51 -4.62
CA LYS A 97 4.38 -8.88 -4.08
C LYS A 97 3.38 -9.83 -4.73
N LEU A 98 2.20 -9.34 -5.12
CA LEU A 98 1.22 -10.14 -5.86
C LEU A 98 1.72 -10.45 -7.29
N GLN A 99 2.52 -9.55 -7.87
CA GLN A 99 3.17 -9.76 -9.16
C GLN A 99 4.35 -10.75 -9.08
N GLU A 100 5.19 -10.69 -8.05
CA GLU A 100 6.29 -11.65 -7.85
C GLU A 100 5.80 -13.04 -7.46
N ALA A 101 4.72 -13.16 -6.67
CA ALA A 101 4.18 -14.45 -6.26
C ALA A 101 3.47 -15.21 -7.40
N GLY A 102 3.09 -14.52 -8.47
CA GLY A 102 2.42 -15.10 -9.65
C GLY A 102 3.35 -15.44 -10.81
N LEU A 103 4.65 -15.11 -10.73
CA LEU A 103 5.62 -15.42 -11.76
C LEU A 103 6.54 -16.55 -11.27
N PRO A 104 6.72 -17.65 -12.03
CA PRO A 104 7.90 -18.49 -11.84
C PRO A 104 9.15 -17.60 -11.89
N PRO A 105 10.29 -17.97 -11.26
CA PRO A 105 11.53 -17.24 -11.45
C PRO A 105 11.94 -17.39 -12.93
N VAL A 106 11.39 -16.55 -13.81
CA VAL A 106 11.61 -16.57 -15.26
C VAL A 106 13.10 -16.54 -15.56
N LYS A 107 13.89 -15.88 -14.70
CA LYS A 107 15.34 -15.86 -14.83
C LYS A 107 15.97 -17.23 -14.63
N GLU A 108 15.50 -18.03 -13.69
CA GLU A 108 16.08 -19.36 -13.44
C GLU A 108 15.55 -20.40 -14.42
N GLU A 109 14.25 -20.34 -14.78
CA GLU A 109 13.68 -21.17 -15.85
C GLU A 109 14.36 -20.89 -17.20
N LEU A 110 14.60 -19.62 -17.55
CA LEU A 110 15.28 -19.25 -18.78
C LEU A 110 16.75 -19.68 -18.77
N ARG A 111 17.43 -19.58 -17.62
CA ARG A 111 18.80 -20.07 -17.45
C ARG A 111 18.90 -21.59 -17.55
N LEU A 112 17.95 -22.32 -16.97
CA LEU A 112 17.86 -23.77 -17.11
C LEU A 112 17.54 -24.17 -18.54
N GLN A 113 16.63 -23.47 -19.21
CA GLN A 113 16.30 -23.70 -20.61
C GLN A 113 17.47 -23.39 -21.55
N GLU A 114 18.20 -22.31 -21.31
CA GLU A 114 19.44 -21.98 -22.03
C GLU A 114 20.52 -23.02 -21.79
N ALA A 115 20.69 -23.50 -20.55
CA ALA A 115 21.64 -24.56 -20.22
C ALA A 115 21.29 -25.90 -20.89
N VAL A 116 20.00 -26.22 -20.99
CA VAL A 116 19.49 -27.39 -21.73
C VAL A 116 19.73 -27.21 -23.24
N ASN A 117 19.42 -26.05 -23.80
CA ASN A 117 19.62 -25.75 -25.22
C ASN A 117 21.11 -25.70 -25.61
N GLN A 118 21.99 -25.34 -24.68
CA GLN A 118 23.45 -25.36 -24.84
C GLN A 118 24.08 -26.73 -24.54
N GLY A 119 23.28 -27.74 -24.17
CA GLY A 119 23.76 -29.10 -23.90
C GLY A 119 24.67 -29.20 -22.67
N LEU A 120 24.63 -28.23 -21.76
CA LEU A 120 25.45 -28.20 -20.54
C LEU A 120 24.93 -29.16 -19.45
N MET A 121 23.67 -29.61 -19.59
CA MET A 121 23.09 -30.65 -18.74
C MET A 121 23.19 -31.98 -19.49
N MET A 122 24.28 -32.71 -19.23
CA MET A 122 24.46 -34.07 -19.75
C MET A 122 23.33 -34.95 -19.21
N ASN A 123 22.55 -35.53 -20.13
CA ASN A 123 21.47 -36.43 -19.83
C ASN A 123 22.06 -37.72 -19.25
N GLU A 124 21.86 -37.98 -17.96
CA GLU A 124 22.19 -39.29 -17.38
C GLU A 124 21.13 -40.30 -17.82
N GLY A 125 21.50 -41.11 -18.80
CA GLY A 125 20.77 -42.27 -19.30
C GLY A 125 21.70 -43.18 -20.09
#